data_AF-A0A2I6SWM5-F1
#
_entry.id   AF-A0A2I6SWM5-F1
#
_cell.length_a   1.000
_cell.length_b   1.000
_cell.length_c   1.000
_cell.angle_alpha   90.00
_cell.angle_beta   90.00
_cell.angle_gamma   90.00
#
_symmetry.space_group_name_H-M   'P 1'
#
loop_
_entity.id
_entity.type
_entity.pdbx_description
1 polymer ?
#
loop_
_entity_poly.entity_id
_entity_poly.type
_entity_poly.pdbx_seq_one_letter_code
_entity_poly.pdbx_strand_id
1 'polypeptide(L)'
;MTTGLAIVSTLFFSYIKSYFGIDTGNAEQVNAKVELNIFYLIVPLLIAPVIEEWIFRKILPFGIEKLFERINRTTAILIANGIFAAVHFDWFFFPYFVNGCLYAWSYEKTRDIKVPIVAHILFNSFVFLATSLY
;
A
#
# COMPACT_ATOMS: atom_id res chain seq x y z
N MET A 1 3.30 -1.02 -15.22
CA MET A 1 1.92 -0.47 -15.25
C MET A 1 1.38 -0.22 -13.84
N THR A 2 1.30 -1.24 -12.96
CA THR A 2 0.74 -1.08 -11.58
C THR A 2 1.42 0.02 -10.77
N THR A 3 2.76 0.07 -10.73
CA THR A 3 3.51 1.14 -10.03
C THR A 3 3.12 2.53 -10.53
N GLY A 4 3.02 2.72 -11.85
CA GLY A 4 2.62 4.01 -12.43
C GLY A 4 1.21 4.42 -12.00
N LEU A 5 0.27 3.48 -11.97
CA LEU A 5 -1.09 3.74 -11.47
C LEU A 5 -1.10 4.09 -9.98
N ALA A 6 -0.30 3.40 -9.17
CA ALA A 6 -0.17 3.68 -7.73
C ALA A 6 0.43 5.07 -7.47
N ILE A 7 1.44 5.47 -8.26
CA ILE A 7 2.04 6.81 -8.22
C ILE A 7 0.99 7.87 -8.57
N VAL A 8 0.28 7.71 -9.70
CA VAL A 8 -0.77 8.65 -10.11
C VAL A 8 -1.87 8.75 -9.06
N SER A 9 -2.32 7.62 -8.51
CA SER A 9 -3.31 7.56 -7.44
C SER A 9 -2.84 8.33 -6.21
N THR A 10 -1.59 8.13 -5.77
CA THR A 10 -1.03 8.83 -4.61
C THR A 10 -0.88 10.31 -4.86
N LEU A 11 -0.39 10.75 -6.02
CA LEU A 11 -0.27 12.17 -6.34
C LEU A 11 -1.64 12.86 -6.34
N PHE A 12 -2.65 12.21 -6.91
CA PHE A 12 -4.03 12.70 -6.89
C PHE A 12 -4.55 12.89 -5.45
N PHE A 13 -4.35 11.89 -4.59
CA PHE A 13 -4.78 11.98 -3.20
C PHE A 13 -3.95 12.96 -2.36
N SER A 14 -2.66 13.10 -2.64
CA SER A 14 -1.81 14.12 -2.00
C SER A 14 -2.28 15.53 -2.36
N TYR A 15 -2.69 15.76 -3.62
CA TYR A 15 -3.32 17.02 -4.03
C TYR A 15 -4.61 17.29 -3.24
N ILE A 16 -5.47 16.28 -3.07
CA ILE A 16 -6.68 16.39 -2.25
C ILE A 16 -6.34 16.71 -0.79
N LYS A 17 -5.40 15.96 -0.18
CA LYS A 17 -4.96 16.23 1.21
C LYS A 17 -4.51 17.67 1.38
N SER A 18 -3.68 18.17 0.46
CA SER A 18 -3.18 19.54 0.47
C SER A 18 -4.31 20.57 0.36
N TYR A 19 -5.26 20.35 -0.56
CA TYR A 19 -6.41 21.24 -0.75
C TYR A 19 -7.29 21.36 0.50
N PHE A 20 -7.45 20.27 1.26
CA PHE A 20 -8.24 20.24 2.49
C PHE A 20 -7.42 20.49 3.77
N GLY A 21 -6.12 20.77 3.67
CA GLY A 21 -5.25 21.02 4.83
C GLY A 21 -5.08 19.80 5.75
N ILE A 22 -5.12 18.58 5.20
CA ILE A 22 -4.95 17.33 5.95
C ILE A 22 -3.46 17.01 6.08
N ASP A 23 -3.02 16.75 7.31
CA ASP A 23 -1.62 16.56 7.67
C ASP A 23 -0.98 15.27 7.10
N THR A 24 0.35 15.30 6.89
CA THR A 24 1.16 14.24 6.25
C THR A 24 1.96 13.39 7.25
N GLY A 25 1.33 12.98 8.35
CA GLY A 25 2.05 12.37 9.47
C GLY A 25 2.81 11.07 9.19
N ASN A 26 2.40 10.22 8.24
CA ASN A 26 3.01 8.88 8.09
C ASN A 26 4.38 8.91 7.40
N ALA A 27 4.50 9.67 6.30
CA ALA A 27 5.76 9.76 5.56
C ALA A 27 6.83 10.53 6.35
N GLU A 28 6.44 11.61 7.03
CA GLU A 28 7.32 12.39 7.88
C GLU A 28 7.90 11.57 9.04
N GLN A 29 7.07 10.73 9.69
CA GLN A 29 7.54 9.83 10.75
C GLN A 29 8.57 8.80 10.25
N VAL A 30 8.38 8.27 9.04
CA VAL A 30 9.34 7.34 8.44
C VAL A 30 10.64 8.08 8.11
N ASN A 31 10.55 9.25 7.45
CA ASN A 31 11.72 10.04 7.05
C ASN A 31 12.54 10.49 8.27
N ALA A 32 11.90 10.95 9.35
CA ALA A 32 12.58 11.34 10.59
C ALA A 32 13.38 10.18 11.21
N LYS A 33 12.88 8.94 11.14
CA LYS A 33 13.64 7.75 11.60
C LYS A 33 14.82 7.44 10.67
N VAL A 34 14.66 7.65 9.37
CA VAL A 34 15.70 7.42 8.37
C VAL A 34 16.85 8.42 8.50
N GLU A 35 16.56 9.68 8.81
CA GLU A 35 17.59 10.70 9.10
C GLU A 35 18.50 10.28 10.27
N LEU A 36 17.95 9.57 11.25
CA LEU A 36 18.73 9.04 12.37
C LEU A 36 19.60 7.83 11.96
N ASN A 37 19.08 6.99 11.06
CA ASN A 37 19.80 5.83 10.54
C ASN A 37 19.19 5.31 9.23
N ILE A 38 19.98 5.34 8.16
CA ILE A 38 19.59 4.87 6.82
C ILE A 38 19.11 3.40 6.79
N PHE A 39 19.56 2.57 7.75
CA PHE A 39 19.11 1.17 7.86
C PHE A 39 17.61 1.02 8.17
N TYR A 40 16.94 2.08 8.67
CA TYR A 40 15.49 2.09 8.84
C TYR A 40 14.73 1.95 7.52
N LEU A 41 15.37 2.16 6.36
CA LEU A 41 14.76 1.97 5.04
C LEU A 41 14.52 0.50 4.69
N ILE A 42 15.29 -0.43 5.25
CA ILE A 42 15.22 -1.85 4.86
C ILE A 42 13.83 -2.42 5.09
N VAL A 43 13.20 -2.07 6.21
CA VAL A 43 11.87 -2.57 6.56
C VAL A 43 10.78 -2.05 5.60
N PRO A 44 10.50 -0.73 5.51
CA PRO A 44 9.43 -0.21 4.68
C PRO A 44 9.68 -0.37 3.17
N LEU A 45 10.93 -0.43 2.71
CA LEU A 45 11.22 -0.57 1.29
C LEU A 45 11.30 -2.02 0.82
N LEU A 46 11.71 -2.98 1.66
CA LEU A 46 11.99 -4.35 1.23
C LEU A 46 11.20 -5.39 2.00
N ILE A 47 11.28 -5.38 3.33
CA ILE A 47 10.72 -6.47 4.15
C ILE A 47 9.19 -6.37 4.24
N ALA A 48 8.68 -5.19 4.58
CA ALA A 48 7.25 -4.96 4.78
C ALA A 48 6.45 -5.23 3.49
N PRO A 49 6.84 -4.71 2.30
CA PRO A 49 6.12 -5.02 1.06
C PRO A 49 6.02 -6.51 0.76
N VAL A 50 7.07 -7.29 1.03
CA VAL A 50 7.01 -8.74 0.84
C VAL A 50 5.96 -9.36 1.77
N ILE A 51 6.02 -9.05 3.07
CA ILE A 51 5.09 -9.61 4.06
C ILE A 51 3.66 -9.19 3.78
N GLU A 52 3.44 -7.90 3.53
CA GLU A 52 2.14 -7.32 3.26
C GLU A 52 1.50 -7.95 2.02
N GLU A 53 2.23 -8.08 0.92
CA GLU A 53 1.65 -8.68 -0.29
C GLU A 53 1.30 -10.16 -0.08
N TRP A 54 2.07 -10.92 0.70
CA TRP A 54 1.67 -12.29 1.07
C TRP A 54 0.38 -12.33 1.88
N ILE A 55 0.24 -11.46 2.88
CA ILE A 55 -0.93 -11.39 3.74
C ILE A 55 -2.15 -10.92 2.94
N PHE A 56 -2.06 -9.78 2.27
CA PHE A 56 -3.19 -9.07 1.69
C PHE A 56 -3.57 -9.52 0.27
N ARG A 57 -2.78 -10.38 -0.38
CA ARG A 57 -3.13 -10.98 -1.69
C ARG A 57 -3.54 -12.44 -1.59
N LYS A 58 -2.95 -13.18 -0.65
CA LYS A 58 -3.20 -14.62 -0.50
C LYS A 58 -3.97 -14.93 0.77
N ILE A 59 -3.36 -14.71 1.93
CA ILE A 59 -3.83 -15.27 3.20
C ILE A 59 -5.17 -14.67 3.60
N LEU A 60 -5.25 -13.34 3.68
CA LEU A 60 -6.41 -12.64 4.21
C LEU A 60 -7.64 -12.73 3.29
N PRO A 61 -7.56 -12.45 1.97
CA PRO A 61 -8.72 -12.64 1.09
C PRO A 61 -9.26 -14.07 1.10
N PHE A 62 -8.36 -15.07 1.08
CA PHE A 62 -8.77 -16.48 1.16
C PHE A 62 -9.38 -16.86 2.51
N GLY A 63 -8.84 -16.32 3.60
CA GLY A 63 -9.40 -16.50 4.94
C GLY A 63 -10.81 -15.91 5.05
N ILE A 64 -11.02 -14.72 4.49
CA ILE A 64 -12.34 -14.07 4.42
C ILE A 64 -13.31 -14.92 3.58
N GLU A 65 -12.89 -15.41 2.42
CA GLU A 65 -13.72 -16.31 1.59
C GLU A 65 -14.17 -17.57 2.34
N LYS A 66 -13.26 -18.18 3.11
CA LYS A 66 -13.58 -19.37 3.90
C LYS A 66 -14.49 -19.08 5.10
N LEU A 67 -14.34 -17.91 5.71
CA LEU A 67 -15.11 -17.53 6.88
C LEU A 67 -16.56 -17.17 6.51
N PHE A 68 -16.78 -16.59 5.33
CA PHE A 68 -18.09 -16.13 4.89
C PHE A 68 -18.58 -16.96 3.69
N GLU A 69 -19.46 -17.94 3.94
CA GLU A 69 -19.95 -18.94 2.97
C GLU A 69 -20.55 -18.38 1.66
N ARG A 70 -20.87 -17.08 1.59
CA ARG A 70 -21.49 -16.43 0.43
C ARG A 70 -20.76 -15.19 -0.08
N ILE A 71 -19.52 -14.96 0.35
CA ILE A 71 -18.74 -13.82 -0.13
C ILE A 71 -18.05 -14.15 -1.45
N ASN A 72 -18.15 -13.24 -2.42
CA ASN A 72 -17.41 -13.40 -3.67
C ASN A 72 -15.95 -12.91 -3.53
N ARG A 73 -15.07 -13.37 -4.43
CA ARG A 73 -13.63 -13.03 -4.46
C ARG A 73 -13.39 -11.52 -4.42
N THR A 74 -14.16 -10.76 -5.19
CA THR A 74 -14.01 -9.29 -5.26
C THR A 74 -14.30 -8.64 -3.92
N THR A 75 -15.39 -8.99 -3.25
CA THR A 75 -15.74 -8.45 -1.94
C THR A 75 -14.70 -8.83 -0.88
N ALA A 76 -14.19 -10.06 -0.90
CA ALA A 76 -13.12 -10.46 0.01
C ALA A 76 -11.83 -9.65 -0.19
N ILE A 77 -11.46 -9.36 -1.45
CA ILE A 77 -10.35 -8.47 -1.79
C ILE A 77 -10.59 -7.04 -1.29
N LEU A 78 -11.79 -6.50 -1.46
CA LEU A 78 -12.12 -5.15 -1.00
C LEU A 78 -12.04 -5.05 0.53
N ILE A 79 -12.56 -6.04 1.26
CA ILE A 79 -12.45 -6.08 2.73
C ILE A 79 -10.98 -6.19 3.15
N ALA A 80 -10.20 -7.08 2.53
CA ALA A 80 -8.78 -7.23 2.84
C ALA A 80 -8.01 -5.92 2.62
N ASN A 81 -8.30 -5.18 1.55
CA ASN A 81 -7.65 -3.89 1.31
C ASN A 81 -8.18 -2.75 2.19
N GLY A 82 -9.43 -2.85 2.67
CA GLY A 82 -9.94 -1.97 3.73
C GLY A 82 -9.14 -2.15 5.02
N ILE A 83 -8.87 -3.40 5.39
CA ILE A 83 -8.02 -3.73 6.55
C ILE A 83 -6.58 -3.25 6.31
N PHE A 84 -6.01 -3.47 5.12
CA PHE A 84 -4.70 -2.96 4.73
C PHE A 84 -4.60 -1.45 4.95
N ALA A 85 -5.59 -0.69 4.48
CA ALA A 85 -5.61 0.76 4.67
C ALA A 85 -5.72 1.16 6.15
N ALA A 86 -6.54 0.45 6.93
CA ALA A 86 -6.73 0.74 8.34
C ALA A 86 -5.47 0.52 9.19
N VAL A 87 -4.66 -0.52 8.90
CA VAL A 87 -3.43 -0.81 9.65
C VAL A 87 -2.29 0.17 9.37
N HIS A 88 -2.46 1.11 8.42
CA HIS A 88 -1.52 2.21 8.22
C HIS A 88 -1.73 3.36 9.21
N PHE A 89 -2.80 3.32 10.02
CA PHE A 89 -3.10 4.31 11.07
C PHE A 89 -3.11 5.77 10.58
N ASP A 90 -3.50 5.98 9.32
CA ASP A 90 -3.69 7.30 8.71
C ASP A 90 -5.19 7.53 8.52
N TRP A 91 -5.71 8.62 9.09
CA TRP A 91 -7.13 8.98 8.97
C TRP A 91 -7.57 9.13 7.52
N PHE A 92 -6.67 9.62 6.65
CA PHE A 92 -6.92 9.70 5.23
C PHE A 92 -6.45 8.42 4.54
N PHE A 93 -7.25 7.37 4.71
CA PHE A 93 -6.90 5.99 4.34
C PHE A 93 -6.99 5.70 2.82
N PHE A 94 -7.57 6.61 2.01
CA PHE A 94 -7.85 6.38 0.59
C PHE A 94 -6.64 5.98 -0.28
N PRO A 95 -5.44 6.62 -0.17
CA PRO A 95 -4.27 6.24 -0.95
C PRO A 95 -3.89 4.77 -0.72
N TYR A 96 -3.89 4.33 0.54
CA TYR A 96 -3.56 2.97 0.92
C TYR A 96 -4.59 1.97 0.41
N PHE A 97 -5.89 2.32 0.53
CA PHE A 97 -6.97 1.47 0.04
C PHE A 97 -6.92 1.26 -1.47
N VAL A 98 -6.80 2.36 -2.23
CA VAL A 98 -6.79 2.32 -3.70
C VAL A 98 -5.53 1.64 -4.21
N ASN A 99 -4.36 1.96 -3.66
CA ASN A 99 -3.11 1.28 -4.04
C ASN A 99 -3.14 -0.21 -3.69
N GLY A 100 -3.66 -0.58 -2.51
CA GLY A 100 -3.86 -1.97 -2.14
C GLY A 100 -4.75 -2.72 -3.15
N CYS A 101 -5.83 -2.08 -3.61
CA CYS A 101 -6.68 -2.64 -4.65
C CYS A 101 -5.96 -2.76 -6.01
N LEU A 102 -5.10 -1.81 -6.38
CA LEU A 102 -4.27 -1.88 -7.58
C LEU A 102 -3.27 -3.05 -7.51
N TYR A 103 -2.66 -3.28 -6.35
CA TYR A 103 -1.79 -4.43 -6.12
C TYR A 103 -2.57 -5.74 -6.20
N ALA A 104 -3.74 -5.82 -5.58
CA ALA A 104 -4.64 -6.97 -5.68
C ALA A 104 -5.08 -7.27 -7.12
N TRP A 105 -5.43 -6.23 -7.89
CA TRP A 105 -5.74 -6.38 -9.30
C TRP A 105 -4.56 -6.92 -10.10
N SER A 106 -3.35 -6.41 -9.86
CA SER A 106 -2.16 -6.89 -10.55
C SER A 106 -1.86 -8.36 -10.25
N TYR A 107 -2.09 -8.79 -9.01
CA TYR A 107 -2.00 -10.20 -8.63
C TYR A 107 -3.08 -11.05 -9.30
N GLU A 108 -4.35 -10.64 -9.26
CA GLU A 108 -5.44 -11.42 -9.85
C GLU A 108 -5.26 -11.60 -11.37
N LYS A 109 -4.71 -10.59 -12.05
CA LYS A 109 -4.42 -10.60 -13.48
C LYS A 109 -3.23 -11.48 -13.85
N THR A 110 -2.17 -11.49 -13.04
CA THR A 110 -0.90 -12.17 -13.37
C THR A 110 -0.74 -13.52 -12.69
N ARG A 111 -1.43 -13.75 -11.57
CA ARG A 111 -1.26 -14.88 -10.66
C ARG A 111 0.17 -15.06 -10.14
N ASP A 112 1.00 -14.03 -10.24
CA ASP A 112 2.37 -14.01 -9.74
C ASP A 112 2.49 -13.00 -8.60
N ILE A 113 2.89 -13.47 -7.42
CA ILE A 113 3.06 -12.62 -6.23
C ILE A 113 4.26 -11.67 -6.37
N LYS A 114 5.23 -11.97 -7.23
CA LYS A 114 6.38 -11.09 -7.48
C LYS A 114 5.93 -9.78 -8.13
N VAL A 115 4.88 -9.81 -8.94
CA VAL A 115 4.37 -8.62 -9.66
C VAL A 115 3.92 -7.52 -8.68
N PRO A 116 2.98 -7.76 -7.73
CA PRO A 116 2.62 -6.74 -6.77
C PRO A 116 3.75 -6.41 -5.79
N ILE A 117 4.60 -7.38 -5.40
CA ILE A 117 5.77 -7.11 -4.53
C ILE A 117 6.69 -6.07 -5.17
N VAL A 118 7.13 -6.32 -6.40
CA VAL A 118 8.01 -5.39 -7.11
C VAL A 118 7.30 -4.04 -7.32
N ALA A 119 6.01 -4.07 -7.64
CA ALA A 119 5.25 -2.83 -7.82
C ALA A 119 5.20 -1.98 -6.53
N HIS A 120 5.00 -2.63 -5.38
CA HIS A 120 4.94 -2.00 -4.07
C HIS A 120 6.31 -1.48 -3.62
N ILE A 121 7.39 -2.26 -3.79
CA ILE A 121 8.77 -1.81 -3.51
C ILE A 121 9.11 -0.57 -4.33
N LEU A 122 8.83 -0.59 -5.64
CA LEU A 122 9.09 0.55 -6.52
C LEU A 122 8.25 1.78 -6.14
N PHE A 123 7.01 1.57 -5.73
CA PHE A 123 6.15 2.64 -5.25
C PHE A 123 6.69 3.26 -3.95
N ASN A 124 7.05 2.45 -2.95
CA ASN A 124 7.60 2.96 -1.69
C ASN A 124 8.93 3.69 -1.91
N SER A 125 9.77 3.18 -2.82
CA SER A 125 11.02 3.84 -3.21
C SER A 125 10.76 5.22 -3.84
N PHE A 126 9.77 5.30 -4.74
CA PHE A 126 9.35 6.58 -5.32
C PHE A 126 8.85 7.55 -4.24
N VAL A 127 7.96 7.11 -3.34
CA VAL A 127 7.42 7.95 -2.28
C VAL A 127 8.53 8.48 -1.40
N PHE A 128 9.45 7.62 -0.94
CA PHE A 128 10.59 8.02 -0.14
C PHE A 128 11.44 9.08 -0.85
N LEU A 129 11.81 8.86 -2.12
CA LEU A 129 12.58 9.84 -2.89
C LEU A 129 11.82 11.17 -3.05
N ALA A 130 10.51 11.11 -3.30
CA ALA A 130 9.69 12.31 -3.49
C ALA A 130 9.54 13.14 -2.20
N THR A 131 9.56 12.50 -1.03
CA THR A 131 9.36 13.17 0.27
C THR A 131 10.65 13.45 1.03
N SER A 132 11.79 12.89 0.61
CA SER A 132 13.11 13.14 1.23
C SER A 132 13.92 14.23 0.53
N LEU A 133 13.48 14.69 -0.64
CA LEU A 133 14.14 15.75 -1.42
C LEU A 133 13.69 17.18 -1.04
N TYR A 134 12.91 17.31 0.05
CA TYR A 134 12.41 18.56 0.62
C TYR A 134 12.50 18.50 2.14
#